data_AF-A0A6N7QQF9-F1
#
_entry.id   AF-A0A6N7QQF9-F1
#
_cell.length_a   1.000
_cell.length_b   1.000
_cell.length_c   1.000
_cell.angle_alpha   90.00
_cell.angle_beta   90.00
_cell.angle_gamma   90.00
#
_symmetry.space_group_name_H-M   'P 1'
#
loop_
_entity.id
_entity.type
_entity.pdbx_description
1 polymer ?
#
loop_
_entity_poly.entity_id
_entity_poly.type
_entity_poly.pdbx_seq_one_letter_code
_entity_poly.pdbx_strand_id
1 'polypeptide(L)'
;MPTKSHHKLLLSLWFSASLFSTTLSAQPSEEDLAPHIVDYFQSDDAQREIVQNLDIPADREDIYRDHLQKLFSEEGLIDEIALNTAGILASAPNTKLETLQPSFAEVGFAIAENAVSEGLQRLPPAEARLLVAHDLVATNELPPRLCMAAINNELSAAEQTALSIDYQNLLPRQTLREYLTLTRRAMQAHYRGSPMPRSISPSQQKIANEAFYQRLFEHPHYELLSKVLANPDQYSDAENCWANIETGWIVLETPGVIGDWLIISLIGSL
;
A
#
# COMPACT_ATOMS: atom_id res chain seq x y z
N MET A 1 0.16 18.62 -19.87
CA MET A 1 0.42 17.16 -19.80
C MET A 1 0.04 16.75 -18.39
N PRO A 2 -0.92 15.85 -18.16
CA PRO A 2 -1.25 15.46 -16.79
C PRO A 2 -0.21 14.43 -16.33
N THR A 3 0.72 14.88 -15.49
CA THR A 3 1.53 14.00 -14.65
C THR A 3 0.58 13.32 -13.69
N LYS A 4 0.39 12.01 -13.85
CA LYS A 4 -0.36 11.20 -12.89
C LYS A 4 0.43 11.22 -11.58
N SER A 5 -0.13 11.85 -10.55
CA SER A 5 0.44 11.86 -9.21
C SER A 5 -0.01 10.58 -8.52
N HIS A 6 0.94 9.68 -8.27
CA HIS A 6 0.70 8.34 -7.76
C HIS A 6 1.04 8.31 -6.26
N HIS A 7 0.02 8.42 -5.40
CA HIS A 7 0.17 8.38 -3.95
C HIS A 7 -0.03 6.96 -3.44
N LYS A 8 1.04 6.25 -3.06
CA LYS A 8 0.93 4.95 -2.35
C LYS A 8 2.11 4.75 -1.41
N LEU A 9 1.80 4.35 -0.18
CA LEU A 9 2.71 3.82 0.84
C LEU A 9 2.18 2.41 1.14
N LEU A 10 3.04 1.37 1.23
CA LEU A 10 2.98 0.22 2.19
C LEU A 10 3.55 -1.13 1.71
N LEU A 11 4.33 -1.75 2.63
CA LEU A 11 4.65 -3.18 2.88
C LEU A 11 5.41 -4.03 1.82
N SER A 12 6.73 -4.17 2.00
CA SER A 12 7.55 -5.23 1.38
C SER A 12 7.69 -6.44 2.31
N LEU A 13 7.66 -7.64 1.73
CA LEU A 13 7.93 -8.92 2.40
C LEU A 13 9.14 -9.59 1.75
N TRP A 14 10.06 -10.06 2.57
CA TRP A 14 11.34 -10.65 2.14
C TRP A 14 11.34 -12.17 2.26
N PHE A 15 11.71 -12.84 1.17
CA PHE A 15 11.71 -14.31 0.97
C PHE A 15 13.09 -14.75 0.52
N SER A 16 13.85 -15.55 1.29
CA SER A 16 15.07 -16.14 0.71
C SER A 16 15.63 -17.41 1.31
N ALA A 17 15.42 -17.77 2.59
CA ALA A 17 16.30 -18.78 3.19
C ALA A 17 15.75 -20.22 3.16
N SER A 18 14.46 -20.43 3.40
CA SER A 18 13.98 -21.76 3.81
C SER A 18 13.38 -22.63 2.71
N LEU A 19 13.01 -22.06 1.55
CA LEU A 19 12.41 -22.80 0.43
C LEU A 19 13.41 -23.68 -0.34
N PHE A 20 14.73 -23.49 -0.12
CA PHE A 20 15.76 -23.94 -1.06
C PHE A 20 16.51 -25.22 -0.67
N SER A 21 16.09 -25.92 0.38
CA SER A 21 16.74 -27.18 0.78
C SER A 21 16.27 -28.43 0.01
N THR A 22 15.21 -28.35 -0.81
CA THR A 22 14.58 -29.58 -1.36
C THR A 22 14.43 -29.68 -2.89
N THR A 23 14.74 -28.66 -3.70
CA THR A 23 14.48 -28.70 -5.16
C THR A 23 15.74 -28.55 -6.03
N LEU A 24 16.74 -29.41 -5.82
CA LEU A 24 17.80 -29.62 -6.80
C LEU A 24 17.31 -30.58 -7.90
N SER A 25 16.70 -30.08 -9.00
CA SER A 25 16.88 -30.61 -10.38
C SER A 25 15.90 -30.12 -11.48
N ALA A 26 15.05 -29.12 -11.25
CA ALA A 26 14.27 -28.48 -12.33
C ALA A 26 14.06 -26.99 -12.06
N GLN A 27 13.87 -26.16 -13.10
CA GLN A 27 13.32 -24.81 -12.91
C GLN A 27 11.96 -24.99 -12.22
N PRO A 28 11.80 -24.50 -10.99
CA PRO A 28 10.59 -24.78 -10.22
C PRO A 28 9.38 -24.14 -10.92
N SER A 29 8.34 -24.93 -11.15
CA SER A 29 7.08 -24.42 -11.68
C SER A 29 6.28 -23.73 -10.58
N GLU A 30 5.27 -22.94 -10.95
CA GLU A 30 4.32 -22.34 -10.00
C GLU A 30 3.69 -23.41 -9.09
N GLU A 31 3.24 -24.52 -9.68
CA GLU A 31 2.62 -25.66 -8.98
C GLU A 31 3.57 -26.31 -7.95
N ASP A 32 4.88 -26.24 -8.17
CA ASP A 32 5.89 -26.77 -7.23
C ASP A 32 6.20 -25.78 -6.09
N LEU A 33 6.08 -24.47 -6.33
CA LEU A 33 6.45 -23.43 -5.37
C LEU A 33 5.33 -23.06 -4.39
N ALA A 34 4.08 -23.05 -4.86
CA ALA A 34 2.95 -22.61 -4.05
C ALA A 34 2.83 -23.38 -2.72
N PRO A 35 2.91 -24.73 -2.66
CA PRO A 35 2.84 -25.46 -1.40
C PRO A 35 3.96 -25.09 -0.43
N HIS A 36 5.18 -24.90 -0.94
CA HIS A 36 6.32 -24.51 -0.12
C HIS A 36 6.19 -23.09 0.42
N ILE A 37 5.65 -22.17 -0.37
CA ILE A 37 5.36 -20.78 0.03
C ILE A 37 4.31 -20.76 1.14
N VAL A 38 3.24 -21.55 0.99
CA VAL A 38 2.22 -21.73 2.05
C VAL A 38 2.87 -22.23 3.33
N ASP A 39 3.59 -23.35 3.27
CA ASP A 39 4.23 -23.96 4.43
C ASP A 39 5.16 -22.98 5.15
N TYR A 40 5.95 -22.22 4.38
CA TYR A 40 6.84 -21.21 4.94
C TYR A 40 6.05 -20.08 5.63
N PHE A 41 5.15 -19.40 4.93
CA PHE A 41 4.42 -18.25 5.48
C PHE A 41 3.48 -18.60 6.64
N GLN A 42 2.99 -19.84 6.68
CA GLN A 42 2.15 -20.33 7.77
C GLN A 42 2.95 -20.89 8.94
N SER A 43 4.27 -21.07 8.80
CA SER A 43 5.12 -21.53 9.90
C SER A 43 5.37 -20.44 10.95
N ASP A 44 5.35 -20.86 12.23
CA ASP A 44 5.67 -19.99 13.36
C ASP A 44 7.09 -19.42 13.30
N ASP A 45 8.05 -20.20 12.77
CA ASP A 45 9.45 -19.79 12.64
C ASP A 45 9.63 -18.69 11.61
N ALA A 46 9.06 -18.85 10.41
CA ALA A 46 9.15 -17.82 9.37
C ALA A 46 8.42 -16.53 9.78
N GLN A 47 7.25 -16.64 10.42
CA GLN A 47 6.55 -15.45 10.89
C GLN A 47 7.35 -14.69 11.94
N ARG A 48 8.05 -15.39 12.86
CA ARG A 48 8.96 -14.74 13.80
C ARG A 48 10.13 -14.07 13.10
N GLU A 49 10.74 -14.75 12.13
CA GLU A 49 11.83 -14.20 11.33
C GLU A 49 11.40 -12.93 10.58
N ILE A 50 10.23 -12.95 9.91
CA ILE A 50 9.68 -11.77 9.21
C ILE A 50 9.48 -10.60 10.18
N VAL A 51 8.84 -10.85 11.32
CA VAL A 51 8.55 -9.80 12.32
C VAL A 51 9.84 -9.22 12.92
N GLN A 52 10.85 -10.06 13.17
CA GLN A 52 12.15 -9.62 13.65
C GLN A 52 12.91 -8.80 12.60
N ASN A 53 12.87 -9.22 11.33
CA ASN A 53 13.53 -8.50 10.23
C ASN A 53 12.88 -7.15 9.92
N LEU A 54 11.60 -6.98 10.25
CA LEU A 54 10.88 -5.71 10.16
C LEU A 54 11.12 -4.79 11.36
N ASP A 55 11.98 -5.18 12.32
CA ASP A 55 12.26 -4.41 13.56
C ASP A 55 10.99 -4.03 14.33
N ILE A 56 10.02 -4.96 14.39
CA ILE A 56 8.78 -4.75 15.12
C ILE A 56 9.04 -4.86 16.63
N PRO A 57 8.58 -3.91 17.45
CA PRO A 57 8.68 -3.99 18.90
C PRO A 57 8.05 -5.26 19.46
N ALA A 58 8.72 -5.88 20.45
CA ALA A 58 8.30 -7.14 21.08
C ALA A 58 6.84 -7.12 21.59
N ASP A 59 6.37 -5.97 22.07
CA ASP A 59 5.00 -5.83 22.56
C ASP A 59 3.95 -5.89 21.44
N ARG A 60 4.33 -5.71 20.16
CA ARG A 60 3.45 -5.67 18.97
C ARG A 60 3.54 -6.90 18.09
N GLU A 61 4.50 -7.79 18.30
CA GLU A 61 4.69 -8.99 17.47
C GLU A 61 3.41 -9.81 17.31
N ASP A 62 2.59 -9.91 18.37
CA ASP A 62 1.33 -10.65 18.35
C ASP A 62 0.32 -10.11 17.32
N ILE A 63 0.35 -8.79 17.07
CA ILE A 63 -0.51 -8.13 16.08
C ILE A 63 -0.04 -8.48 14.65
N TYR A 64 1.26 -8.40 14.40
CA TYR A 64 1.82 -8.69 13.08
C TYR A 64 1.69 -10.16 12.72
N ARG A 65 1.96 -11.06 13.66
CA ARG A 65 1.81 -12.50 13.42
C ARG A 65 0.37 -12.88 13.09
N ASP A 66 -0.61 -12.33 13.81
CA ASP A 66 -2.04 -12.50 13.48
C ASP A 66 -2.39 -11.96 12.09
N HIS A 67 -1.83 -10.80 11.72
CA HIS A 67 -2.00 -10.23 10.39
C HIS A 67 -1.42 -11.12 9.29
N LEU A 68 -0.15 -11.53 9.41
CA LEU A 68 0.55 -12.39 8.45
C LEU A 68 -0.18 -13.72 8.27
N GLN A 69 -0.56 -14.37 9.38
CA GLN A 69 -1.29 -15.64 9.32
C GLN A 69 -2.59 -15.54 8.52
N LYS A 70 -3.37 -14.47 8.73
CA LYS A 70 -4.63 -14.25 8.01
C LYS A 70 -4.44 -13.74 6.59
N LEU A 71 -3.32 -13.08 6.31
CA LEU A 71 -2.99 -12.58 4.97
C LEU A 71 -2.61 -13.76 4.06
N PHE A 72 -1.71 -14.63 4.52
CA PHE A 72 -1.24 -15.81 3.78
C PHE A 72 -2.16 -17.03 3.86
N SER A 73 -3.38 -16.85 4.36
CA SER A 73 -4.48 -17.79 4.15
C SER A 73 -5.28 -17.50 2.87
N GLU A 74 -4.94 -16.44 2.12
CA GLU A 74 -5.58 -16.10 0.86
C GLU A 74 -4.87 -16.80 -0.30
N GLU A 75 -5.51 -17.81 -0.89
CA GLU A 75 -4.92 -18.64 -1.96
C GLU A 75 -4.45 -17.79 -3.15
N GLY A 76 -5.26 -16.83 -3.61
CA GLY A 76 -4.87 -15.98 -4.74
C GLY A 76 -3.63 -15.11 -4.49
N LEU A 77 -3.33 -14.75 -3.24
CA LEU A 77 -2.07 -14.05 -2.91
C LEU A 77 -0.88 -15.02 -3.00
N ILE A 78 -1.05 -16.24 -2.52
CA ILE A 78 -0.01 -17.28 -2.56
C ILE A 78 0.35 -17.60 -4.02
N ASP A 79 -0.67 -17.79 -4.87
CA ASP A 79 -0.47 -18.09 -6.29
C ASP A 79 0.29 -16.95 -6.99
N GLU A 80 -0.08 -15.70 -6.72
CA GLU A 80 0.62 -14.52 -7.26
C GLU A 80 2.10 -14.48 -6.81
N ILE A 81 2.37 -14.74 -5.52
CA ILE A 81 3.76 -14.80 -5.02
C ILE A 81 4.52 -15.96 -5.67
N ALA A 82 3.91 -17.12 -5.82
CA ALA A 82 4.52 -18.30 -6.44
C ALA A 82 4.88 -18.04 -7.90
N LEU A 83 3.96 -17.47 -8.67
CA LEU A 83 4.15 -17.11 -10.07
C LEU A 83 5.29 -16.10 -10.24
N ASN A 84 5.30 -15.03 -9.45
CA ASN A 84 6.36 -14.01 -9.53
C ASN A 84 7.72 -14.57 -9.08
N THR A 85 7.74 -15.40 -8.04
CA THR A 85 8.95 -16.08 -7.57
C THR A 85 9.52 -17.01 -8.65
N ALA A 86 8.67 -17.80 -9.30
CA ALA A 86 9.05 -18.67 -10.41
C ALA A 86 9.68 -17.85 -11.56
N GLY A 87 9.07 -16.71 -11.91
CA GLY A 87 9.58 -15.81 -12.94
C GLY A 87 10.99 -15.26 -12.64
N ILE A 88 11.22 -14.83 -11.41
CA ILE A 88 12.55 -14.36 -10.96
C ILE A 88 13.57 -15.49 -11.06
N LEU A 89 13.25 -16.68 -10.53
CA LEU A 89 14.15 -17.83 -10.54
C LEU A 89 14.45 -18.35 -11.94
N ALA A 90 13.48 -18.31 -12.86
CA ALA A 90 13.66 -18.72 -14.25
C ALA A 90 14.66 -17.84 -15.00
N SER A 91 14.80 -16.57 -14.60
CA SER A 91 15.67 -15.58 -15.25
C SER A 91 17.08 -15.48 -14.64
N ALA A 92 17.34 -16.16 -13.51
CA ALA A 92 18.59 -16.05 -12.77
C ALA A 92 19.42 -17.35 -12.81
N PRO A 93 20.75 -17.28 -12.97
CA PRO A 93 21.62 -18.44 -12.73
C PRO A 93 21.58 -18.84 -11.24
N ASN A 94 21.42 -20.14 -10.96
CA ASN A 94 21.36 -20.70 -9.58
C ASN A 94 22.51 -20.27 -8.65
N THR A 95 23.64 -19.80 -9.18
CA THR A 95 24.82 -19.35 -8.42
C THR A 95 24.73 -17.91 -7.90
N LYS A 96 23.59 -17.24 -8.05
CA LYS A 96 23.40 -15.81 -7.70
C LYS A 96 22.17 -15.51 -6.84
N LEU A 97 21.59 -16.50 -6.17
CA LEU A 97 20.35 -16.34 -5.40
C LEU A 97 20.42 -15.23 -4.33
N GLU A 98 21.53 -15.11 -3.61
CA GLU A 98 21.73 -14.02 -2.62
C GLU A 98 21.72 -12.63 -3.25
N THR A 99 21.99 -12.50 -4.56
CA THR A 99 21.92 -11.20 -5.26
C THR A 99 20.51 -10.83 -5.73
N LEU A 100 19.56 -11.77 -5.68
CA LEU A 100 18.16 -11.56 -6.07
C LEU A 100 17.29 -11.02 -4.94
N GLN A 101 17.84 -11.02 -3.73
CA GLN A 101 17.22 -10.52 -2.51
C GLN A 101 16.51 -9.17 -2.69
N PRO A 102 17.17 -8.11 -3.22
CA PRO A 102 16.50 -6.84 -3.48
C PRO A 102 15.36 -6.96 -4.50
N SER A 103 15.48 -7.83 -5.50
CA SER A 103 14.43 -8.04 -6.50
C SER A 103 13.18 -8.68 -5.90
N PHE A 104 13.32 -9.65 -5.00
CA PHE A 104 12.18 -10.23 -4.28
C PHE A 104 11.46 -9.20 -3.42
N ALA A 105 12.20 -8.29 -2.79
CA ALA A 105 11.63 -7.21 -1.99
C ALA A 105 10.79 -6.23 -2.81
N GLU A 106 11.34 -5.78 -3.93
CA GLU A 106 10.65 -4.88 -4.87
C GLU A 106 9.39 -5.53 -5.45
N VAL A 107 9.48 -6.82 -5.78
CA VAL A 107 8.33 -7.59 -6.28
C VAL A 107 7.28 -7.79 -5.20
N GLY A 108 7.68 -8.18 -3.98
CA GLY A 108 6.76 -8.33 -2.86
C GLY A 108 6.06 -7.01 -2.50
N PHE A 109 6.78 -5.90 -2.54
CA PHE A 109 6.24 -4.56 -2.38
C PHE A 109 5.22 -4.23 -3.47
N ALA A 110 5.57 -4.41 -4.74
CA ALA A 110 4.68 -4.13 -5.86
C ALA A 110 3.40 -4.98 -5.82
N ILE A 111 3.51 -6.26 -5.44
CA ILE A 111 2.36 -7.16 -5.23
C ILE A 111 1.45 -6.60 -4.14
N ALA A 112 2.01 -6.23 -2.98
CA ALA A 112 1.23 -5.70 -1.87
C ALA A 112 0.57 -4.35 -2.20
N GLU A 113 1.34 -3.42 -2.79
CA GLU A 113 0.88 -2.09 -3.19
C GLU A 113 -0.27 -2.18 -4.19
N ASN A 114 -0.14 -3.02 -5.22
CA ASN A 114 -1.19 -3.23 -6.21
C ASN A 114 -2.43 -3.85 -5.57
N ALA A 115 -2.26 -4.88 -4.73
CA ALA A 115 -3.39 -5.55 -4.08
C ALA A 115 -4.15 -4.62 -3.12
N VAL A 116 -3.45 -3.78 -2.35
CA VAL A 116 -4.08 -2.76 -1.51
C VAL A 116 -4.80 -1.73 -2.37
N SER A 117 -4.13 -1.18 -3.39
CA SER A 117 -4.69 -0.14 -4.27
C SER A 117 -5.96 -0.59 -4.97
N GLU A 118 -5.92 -1.75 -5.64
CA GLU A 118 -7.09 -2.29 -6.32
C GLU A 118 -8.16 -2.77 -5.34
N GLY A 119 -7.73 -3.32 -4.21
CA GLY A 119 -8.59 -3.76 -3.12
C GLY A 119 -9.39 -2.62 -2.48
N LEU A 120 -8.79 -1.45 -2.39
CA LEU A 120 -9.39 -0.25 -1.80
C LEU A 120 -10.65 0.20 -2.55
N GLN A 121 -10.71 -0.03 -3.86
CA GLN A 121 -11.91 0.24 -4.68
C GLN A 121 -13.09 -0.69 -4.33
N ARG A 122 -12.82 -1.79 -3.61
CA ARG A 122 -13.78 -2.83 -3.22
C ARG A 122 -14.23 -2.65 -1.74
N LEU A 123 -13.33 -2.18 -0.88
CA LEU A 123 -13.48 -1.24 0.26
C LEU A 123 -14.78 -0.51 0.62
N PRO A 124 -15.74 -0.93 1.49
CA PRO A 124 -16.85 -0.07 1.96
C PRO A 124 -16.44 1.39 2.23
N PRO A 125 -17.23 2.43 1.89
CA PRO A 125 -16.69 3.80 1.83
C PRO A 125 -16.08 4.27 3.15
N ALA A 126 -16.68 3.88 4.28
CA ALA A 126 -16.14 4.16 5.61
C ALA A 126 -14.76 3.53 5.85
N GLU A 127 -14.55 2.30 5.40
CA GLU A 127 -13.28 1.58 5.51
C GLU A 127 -12.23 2.18 4.57
N ALA A 128 -12.62 2.50 3.34
CA ALA A 128 -11.73 3.13 2.37
C ALA A 128 -11.28 4.51 2.84
N ARG A 129 -12.21 5.31 3.38
CA ARG A 129 -11.88 6.60 4.02
C ARG A 129 -10.91 6.43 5.17
N LEU A 130 -11.13 5.44 6.03
CA LEU A 130 -10.27 5.22 7.18
C LEU A 130 -8.85 4.83 6.76
N LEU A 131 -8.71 3.97 5.74
CA LEU A 131 -7.38 3.62 5.22
C LEU A 131 -6.68 4.82 4.58
N VAL A 132 -7.38 5.60 3.74
CA VAL A 132 -6.83 6.83 3.15
C VAL A 132 -6.46 7.86 4.24
N ALA A 133 -7.23 7.95 5.32
CA ALA A 133 -6.90 8.81 6.45
C ALA A 133 -5.61 8.37 7.15
N HIS A 134 -5.37 7.06 7.31
CA HIS A 134 -4.10 6.57 7.81
C HIS A 134 -2.93 6.97 6.92
N ASP A 135 -3.07 6.84 5.60
CA ASP A 135 -2.02 7.19 4.65
C ASP A 135 -1.71 8.69 4.64
N LEU A 136 -2.74 9.55 4.76
CA LEU A 136 -2.54 11.00 4.91
C LEU A 136 -1.85 11.37 6.22
N VAL A 137 -2.25 10.75 7.34
CA VAL A 137 -1.58 10.98 8.63
C VAL A 137 -0.13 10.53 8.55
N ALA A 138 0.15 9.35 8.00
CA ALA A 138 1.51 8.86 7.80
C ALA A 138 2.35 9.83 6.96
N THR A 139 1.78 10.33 5.86
CA THR A 139 2.44 11.28 4.95
C THR A 139 2.70 12.63 5.64
N ASN A 140 1.79 13.10 6.50
CA ASN A 140 1.91 14.37 7.21
C ASN A 140 3.04 14.38 8.25
N GLU A 141 3.40 13.22 8.79
CA GLU A 141 4.53 13.09 9.72
C GLU A 141 5.89 13.03 9.01
N LEU A 142 5.92 12.93 7.67
CA LEU A 142 7.17 12.87 6.91
C LEU A 142 7.83 14.24 6.77
N PRO A 143 9.17 14.30 6.80
CA PRO A 143 9.90 15.49 6.34
C PRO A 143 9.48 15.87 4.91
N PRO A 144 9.38 17.16 4.56
CA PRO A 144 8.88 17.61 3.26
C PRO A 144 9.45 16.89 2.04
N ARG A 145 10.77 16.68 2.02
CA ARG A 145 11.45 15.97 0.93
C ARG A 145 10.97 14.52 0.79
N LEU A 146 10.81 13.81 1.91
CA LEU A 146 10.35 12.42 1.91
C LEU A 146 8.85 12.32 1.61
N CYS A 147 8.06 13.28 2.06
CA CYS A 147 6.66 13.42 1.68
C CYS A 147 6.51 13.56 0.15
N MET A 148 7.26 14.48 -0.46
CA MET A 148 7.22 14.64 -1.92
C MET A 148 7.75 13.43 -2.67
N ALA A 149 8.84 12.81 -2.19
CA ALA A 149 9.35 11.57 -2.79
C ALA A 149 8.32 10.43 -2.69
N ALA A 150 7.58 10.31 -1.60
CA ALA A 150 6.49 9.34 -1.47
C ALA A 150 5.32 9.66 -2.42
N ILE A 151 4.89 10.92 -2.49
CA ILE A 151 3.82 11.38 -3.39
C ILE A 151 4.17 11.18 -4.88
N ASN A 152 5.46 11.29 -5.22
CA ASN A 152 5.96 11.14 -6.58
C ASN A 152 6.42 9.72 -6.92
N ASN A 153 6.33 8.78 -5.98
CA ASN A 153 6.83 7.41 -6.12
C ASN A 153 8.34 7.34 -6.49
N GLU A 154 9.14 8.14 -5.81
CA GLU A 154 10.60 8.22 -5.98
C GLU A 154 11.37 7.43 -4.92
N LEU A 155 10.66 6.82 -3.97
CA LEU A 155 11.23 5.99 -2.90
C LEU A 155 11.34 4.53 -3.34
N SER A 156 12.45 3.88 -2.99
CA SER A 156 12.61 2.43 -3.15
C SER A 156 11.64 1.64 -2.28
N ALA A 157 11.39 0.36 -2.60
CA ALA A 157 10.51 -0.48 -1.77
C ALA A 157 11.01 -0.59 -0.31
N ALA A 158 12.32 -0.61 -0.11
CA ALA A 158 12.93 -0.63 1.22
C ALA A 158 12.62 0.66 2.01
N GLU A 159 12.78 1.83 1.37
CA GLU A 159 12.47 3.13 2.00
C GLU A 159 10.97 3.23 2.32
N GLN A 160 10.10 2.86 1.38
CA GLN A 160 8.65 2.89 1.61
C GLN A 160 8.22 1.94 2.73
N THR A 161 8.83 0.75 2.81
CA THR A 161 8.57 -0.21 3.90
C THR A 161 9.00 0.35 5.24
N ALA A 162 10.20 0.93 5.33
CA ALA A 162 10.71 1.54 6.55
C ALA A 162 9.78 2.65 7.05
N LEU A 163 9.38 3.59 6.18
CA LEU A 163 8.43 4.65 6.53
C LEU A 163 7.09 4.10 7.02
N SER A 164 6.60 3.06 6.36
CA SER A 164 5.37 2.37 6.76
C SER A 164 5.48 1.74 8.15
N ILE A 165 6.60 1.05 8.44
CA ILE A 165 6.83 0.43 9.76
C ILE A 165 6.99 1.51 10.83
N ASP A 166 7.72 2.59 10.56
CA ASP A 166 7.87 3.72 11.48
C ASP A 166 6.50 4.30 11.87
N TYR A 167 5.64 4.56 10.88
CA TYR A 167 4.26 4.99 11.14
C TYR A 167 3.48 3.99 12.00
N GLN A 168 3.52 2.70 11.62
CA GLN A 168 2.82 1.64 12.35
C GLN A 168 3.31 1.53 13.81
N ASN A 169 4.60 1.78 14.05
CA ASN A 169 5.21 1.80 15.38
C ASN A 169 4.77 3.01 16.24
N LEU A 170 4.27 4.08 15.62
CA LEU A 170 3.68 5.22 16.35
C LEU A 170 2.21 4.97 16.73
N LEU A 171 1.51 4.06 16.05
CA LEU A 171 0.10 3.80 16.29
C LEU A 171 -0.15 3.13 17.66
N PRO A 172 -1.22 3.50 18.38
CA PRO A 172 -1.72 2.71 19.50
C PRO A 172 -2.08 1.29 19.06
N ARG A 173 -1.93 0.30 19.94
CA ARG A 173 -2.18 -1.13 19.62
C ARG A 173 -3.52 -1.39 18.93
N GLN A 174 -4.59 -0.75 19.38
CA GLN A 174 -5.92 -0.92 18.78
C GLN A 174 -5.98 -0.36 17.36
N THR A 175 -5.44 0.85 17.16
CA THR A 175 -5.36 1.51 15.86
C THR A 175 -4.47 0.73 14.89
N LEU A 176 -3.35 0.17 15.36
CA LEU A 176 -2.49 -0.71 14.56
C LEU A 176 -3.25 -1.96 14.08
N ARG A 177 -4.02 -2.62 14.96
CA ARG A 177 -4.85 -3.78 14.58
C ARG A 177 -5.89 -3.41 13.52
N GLU A 178 -6.53 -2.26 13.68
CA GLU A 178 -7.54 -1.77 12.74
C GLU A 178 -6.90 -1.50 11.37
N TYR A 179 -5.80 -0.75 11.35
CA TYR A 179 -5.04 -0.45 10.14
C TYR A 179 -4.62 -1.71 9.40
N LEU A 180 -3.92 -2.64 10.06
CA LEU A 180 -3.49 -3.90 9.45
C LEU A 180 -4.67 -4.80 9.03
N THR A 181 -5.81 -4.70 9.71
CA THR A 181 -7.03 -5.40 9.31
C THR A 181 -7.61 -4.81 8.03
N LEU A 182 -7.63 -3.48 7.89
CA LEU A 182 -8.11 -2.79 6.68
C LEU A 182 -7.22 -3.10 5.49
N THR A 183 -5.90 -2.98 5.65
CA THR A 183 -4.92 -3.31 4.60
C THR A 183 -5.09 -4.75 4.13
N ARG A 184 -5.16 -5.71 5.06
CA ARG A 184 -5.41 -7.12 4.72
C ARG A 184 -6.73 -7.30 3.98
N ARG A 185 -7.80 -6.65 4.43
CA ARG A 185 -9.12 -6.75 3.78
C ARG A 185 -9.10 -6.18 2.37
N ALA A 186 -8.36 -5.09 2.12
CA ALA A 186 -8.17 -4.56 0.78
C ALA A 186 -7.49 -5.62 -0.11
N MET A 187 -6.33 -6.14 0.31
CA MET A 187 -5.61 -7.18 -0.44
C MET A 187 -6.49 -8.39 -0.74
N GLN A 188 -7.20 -8.92 0.28
CA GLN A 188 -8.11 -10.05 0.09
C GLN A 188 -9.26 -9.73 -0.87
N ALA A 189 -9.81 -8.51 -0.85
CA ALA A 189 -10.86 -8.12 -1.78
C ALA A 189 -10.37 -8.07 -3.23
N HIS A 190 -9.11 -7.66 -3.45
CA HIS A 190 -8.45 -7.73 -4.75
C HIS A 190 -8.34 -9.18 -5.23
N TYR A 191 -7.69 -10.07 -4.47
CA TYR A 191 -7.46 -11.46 -4.89
C TYR A 191 -8.75 -12.28 -5.05
N ARG A 192 -9.76 -12.03 -4.21
CA ARG A 192 -11.08 -12.68 -4.37
C ARG A 192 -11.89 -12.13 -5.53
N GLY A 193 -11.47 -11.01 -6.11
CA GLY A 193 -12.25 -10.28 -7.11
C GLY A 193 -13.63 -9.85 -6.59
N SER A 194 -13.82 -9.76 -5.26
CA SER A 194 -15.13 -9.57 -4.63
C SER A 194 -15.06 -8.69 -3.36
N PRO A 195 -15.97 -7.71 -3.19
CA PRO A 195 -17.00 -7.29 -4.15
C PRO A 195 -16.39 -6.65 -5.41
N MET A 196 -17.19 -6.43 -6.45
CA MET A 196 -16.75 -5.70 -7.65
C MET A 196 -16.23 -4.30 -7.28
N PRO A 197 -15.23 -3.75 -8.01
CA PRO A 197 -14.75 -2.40 -7.78
C PRO A 197 -15.89 -1.41 -7.94
N ARG A 198 -15.97 -0.44 -7.04
CA ARG A 198 -16.93 0.64 -7.19
C ARG A 198 -16.46 1.63 -8.23
N SER A 199 -17.42 2.13 -8.97
CA SER A 199 -17.25 3.21 -9.92
C SER A 199 -18.34 4.24 -9.69
N ILE A 200 -18.09 5.44 -10.19
CA ILE A 200 -19.08 6.50 -10.23
C ILE A 200 -19.37 6.86 -11.68
N SER A 201 -20.60 7.29 -11.95
CA SER A 201 -20.97 7.78 -13.28
C SER A 201 -20.30 9.13 -13.58
N PRO A 202 -20.22 9.54 -14.85
CA PRO A 202 -19.74 10.89 -15.21
C PRO A 202 -20.54 12.02 -14.53
N SER A 203 -21.84 11.83 -14.30
CA SER A 203 -22.66 12.82 -13.59
C SER A 203 -22.33 12.89 -12.10
N GLN A 204 -22.08 11.75 -11.44
CA GLN A 204 -21.62 11.70 -10.06
C GLN A 204 -20.23 12.33 -9.91
N GLN A 205 -19.32 12.04 -10.84
CA GLN A 205 -17.99 12.65 -10.87
C GLN A 205 -18.06 14.16 -11.01
N LYS A 206 -18.94 14.67 -11.88
CA LYS A 206 -19.17 16.11 -12.02
C LYS A 206 -19.64 16.74 -10.71
N ILE A 207 -20.63 16.14 -10.04
CA ILE A 207 -21.16 16.63 -8.75
C ILE A 207 -20.07 16.59 -7.67
N ALA A 208 -19.31 15.50 -7.60
CA ALA A 208 -18.20 15.35 -6.66
C ALA A 208 -17.15 16.45 -6.88
N ASN A 209 -16.72 16.67 -8.12
CA ASN A 209 -15.75 17.71 -8.45
C ASN A 209 -16.26 19.12 -8.13
N GLU A 210 -17.52 19.44 -8.45
CA GLU A 210 -18.13 20.73 -8.09
C GLU A 210 -18.11 20.95 -6.57
N ALA A 211 -18.45 19.92 -5.78
CA ALA A 211 -18.39 19.99 -4.32
C ALA A 211 -16.95 20.13 -3.80
N PHE A 212 -15.99 19.39 -4.38
CA PHE A 212 -14.56 19.53 -4.04
C PHE A 212 -14.06 20.95 -4.31
N TYR A 213 -14.34 21.51 -5.48
CA TYR A 213 -13.95 22.89 -5.79
C TYR A 213 -14.61 23.87 -4.85
N GLN A 214 -15.90 23.71 -4.53
CA GLN A 214 -16.57 24.56 -3.55
C GLN A 214 -15.87 24.51 -2.18
N ARG A 215 -15.54 23.31 -1.68
CA ARG A 215 -14.80 23.16 -0.42
C ARG A 215 -13.40 23.77 -0.48
N LEU A 216 -12.71 23.62 -1.60
CA LEU A 216 -11.43 24.25 -1.84
C LEU A 216 -11.54 25.79 -1.80
N PHE A 217 -12.55 26.38 -2.45
CA PHE A 217 -12.83 27.82 -2.42
C PHE A 217 -13.16 28.34 -1.02
N GLU A 218 -13.86 27.55 -0.22
CA GLU A 218 -14.22 27.87 1.16
C GLU A 218 -13.06 27.63 2.16
N HIS A 219 -11.96 27.02 1.72
CA HIS A 219 -10.83 26.69 2.58
C HIS A 219 -10.09 27.95 3.07
N PRO A 220 -9.69 28.05 4.35
CA PRO A 220 -8.99 29.23 4.89
C PRO A 220 -7.71 29.61 4.14
N HIS A 221 -7.07 28.63 3.49
CA HIS A 221 -5.83 28.81 2.73
C HIS A 221 -6.01 28.71 1.21
N TYR A 222 -7.23 28.93 0.70
CA TYR A 222 -7.56 28.78 -0.72
C TYR A 222 -6.57 29.47 -1.67
N GLU A 223 -6.20 30.73 -1.41
CA GLU A 223 -5.31 31.48 -2.30
C GLU A 223 -3.92 30.85 -2.43
N LEU A 224 -3.38 30.27 -1.35
CA LEU A 224 -2.07 29.62 -1.39
C LEU A 224 -2.20 28.23 -2.04
N LEU A 225 -3.18 27.43 -1.60
CA LEU A 225 -3.45 26.10 -2.16
C LEU A 225 -3.63 26.16 -3.67
N SER A 226 -4.48 27.06 -4.16
CA SER A 226 -4.75 27.19 -5.59
C SER A 226 -3.50 27.54 -6.41
N LYS A 227 -2.59 28.35 -5.87
CA LYS A 227 -1.35 28.69 -6.58
C LYS A 227 -0.34 27.54 -6.58
N VAL A 228 -0.18 26.84 -5.45
CA VAL A 228 0.69 25.65 -5.34
C VAL A 228 0.21 24.57 -6.31
N LEU A 229 -1.07 24.21 -6.24
CA LEU A 229 -1.66 23.17 -7.10
C LEU A 229 -1.61 23.51 -8.59
N ALA A 230 -1.71 24.80 -8.95
CA ALA A 230 -1.65 25.23 -10.34
C ALA A 230 -0.23 25.24 -10.91
N ASN A 231 0.80 25.45 -10.07
CA ASN A 231 2.19 25.60 -10.51
C ASN A 231 3.17 24.96 -9.50
N PRO A 232 3.09 23.63 -9.26
CA PRO A 232 3.86 22.98 -8.19
C PRO A 232 5.38 23.21 -8.31
N ASP A 233 5.90 23.31 -9.53
CA ASP A 233 7.31 23.58 -9.83
C ASP A 233 7.83 24.94 -9.33
N GLN A 234 6.95 25.86 -8.95
CA GLN A 234 7.31 27.19 -8.42
C GLN A 234 7.38 27.24 -6.89
N TYR A 235 7.05 26.14 -6.21
CA TYR A 235 6.93 26.06 -4.76
C TYR A 235 7.89 25.02 -4.19
N SER A 236 8.20 25.16 -2.90
CA SER A 236 9.08 24.24 -2.19
C SER A 236 8.41 22.88 -1.94
N ASP A 237 9.20 21.85 -1.63
CA ASP A 237 8.69 20.54 -1.21
C ASP A 237 7.75 20.66 0.00
N ALA A 238 8.00 21.61 0.90
CA ALA A 238 7.16 21.85 2.08
C ALA A 238 5.76 22.36 1.69
N GLU A 239 5.70 23.32 0.77
CA GLU A 239 4.44 23.86 0.27
C GLU A 239 3.68 22.85 -0.58
N ASN A 240 4.38 22.10 -1.43
CA ASN A 240 3.77 21.04 -2.24
C ASN A 240 3.25 19.89 -1.37
N CYS A 241 4.04 19.42 -0.39
CA CYS A 241 3.62 18.38 0.53
C CYS A 241 2.39 18.81 1.33
N TRP A 242 2.44 20.00 1.93
CA TRP A 242 1.31 20.58 2.65
C TRP A 242 0.07 20.69 1.76
N ALA A 243 0.20 21.22 0.55
CA ALA A 243 -0.94 21.37 -0.35
C ALA A 243 -1.59 20.03 -0.73
N ASN A 244 -0.80 18.99 -0.98
CA ASN A 244 -1.33 17.65 -1.26
C ASN A 244 -2.08 17.09 -0.04
N ILE A 245 -1.50 17.20 1.16
CA ILE A 245 -2.13 16.76 2.41
C ILE A 245 -3.47 17.48 2.64
N GLU A 246 -3.50 18.80 2.50
CA GLU A 246 -4.72 19.61 2.64
C GLU A 246 -5.80 19.21 1.63
N THR A 247 -5.42 18.97 0.37
CA THR A 247 -6.40 18.50 -0.63
C THR A 247 -6.96 17.12 -0.30
N GLY A 248 -6.14 16.22 0.26
CA GLY A 248 -6.58 14.93 0.76
C GLY A 248 -7.58 15.07 1.92
N TRP A 249 -7.33 15.99 2.86
CA TRP A 249 -8.24 16.28 3.96
C TRP A 249 -9.58 16.85 3.48
N ILE A 250 -9.57 17.76 2.51
CA ILE A 250 -10.81 18.28 1.89
C ILE A 250 -11.67 17.13 1.33
N VAL A 251 -11.05 16.14 0.68
CA VAL A 251 -11.74 14.95 0.16
C VAL A 251 -12.30 14.09 1.29
N LEU A 252 -11.50 13.79 2.32
CA LEU A 252 -11.91 12.94 3.45
C LEU A 252 -13.01 13.55 4.31
N GLU A 253 -12.96 14.85 4.54
CA GLU A 253 -13.88 15.58 5.41
C GLU A 253 -15.21 15.92 4.73
N THR A 254 -15.31 15.72 3.41
CA THR A 254 -16.57 15.92 2.70
C THR A 254 -17.59 14.86 3.15
N PRO A 255 -18.73 15.25 3.74
CA PRO A 255 -19.65 14.29 4.34
C PRO A 255 -20.57 13.62 3.31
N GLY A 256 -21.14 12.49 3.72
CA GLY A 256 -22.19 11.80 2.97
C GLY A 256 -21.74 11.20 1.64
N VAL A 257 -22.71 10.96 0.75
CA VAL A 257 -22.51 10.26 -0.53
C VAL A 257 -21.57 11.00 -1.49
N ILE A 258 -21.52 12.34 -1.41
CA ILE A 258 -20.63 13.15 -2.24
C ILE A 258 -19.16 12.87 -1.88
N GLY A 259 -18.84 12.82 -0.58
CA GLY A 259 -17.51 12.43 -0.15
C GLY A 259 -17.17 10.99 -0.51
N ASP A 260 -18.16 10.09 -0.56
CA ASP A 260 -17.92 8.70 -0.98
C ASP A 260 -17.49 8.67 -2.45
N TRP A 261 -18.14 9.48 -3.30
CA TRP A 261 -17.76 9.64 -4.69
C TRP A 261 -16.38 10.30 -4.86
N LEU A 262 -16.03 11.27 -4.01
CA LEU A 262 -14.70 11.87 -4.03
C LEU A 262 -13.62 10.85 -3.67
N ILE A 263 -13.86 10.02 -2.66
CA ILE A 263 -12.95 8.95 -2.26
C ILE A 263 -12.81 7.91 -3.37
N ILE A 264 -13.92 7.48 -3.97
CA ILE A 264 -13.88 6.55 -5.12
C ILE A 264 -13.12 7.19 -6.29
N SER A 265 -13.30 8.50 -6.55
CA SER A 265 -12.57 9.21 -7.60
C SER A 265 -11.07 9.30 -7.31
N LEU A 266 -10.72 9.61 -6.07
CA LEU A 266 -9.34 9.67 -5.59
C LEU A 266 -8.67 8.31 -5.82
N ILE A 267 -9.26 7.23 -5.29
CA ILE A 267 -8.73 5.87 -5.41
C ILE A 267 -8.70 5.40 -6.88
N GLY A 268 -9.71 5.76 -7.69
CA GLY A 268 -9.76 5.40 -9.11
C GLY A 268 -8.76 6.18 -9.98
N SER A 269 -8.16 7.24 -9.44
CA SER A 269 -7.08 8.01 -10.09
C SER A 269 -5.67 7.56 -9.68
N LEU A 270 -5.56 6.72 -8.65
CA LEU A 270 -4.32 6.08 -8.18
C LEU A 270 -3.88 4.94 -9.10
#